data_AF-A0A443RTM6-F1
#
_entry.id   AF-A0A443RTM6-F1
#
_cell.length_a   1.000
_cell.length_b   1.000
_cell.length_c   1.000
_cell.angle_alpha   90.00
_cell.angle_beta   90.00
_cell.angle_gamma   90.00
#
_symmetry.space_group_name_H-M   'P 1'
#
loop_
_entity.id
_entity.type
_entity.pdbx_description
1 polymer ?
#
loop_
_entity_poly.entity_id
_entity_poly.type
_entity_poly.pdbx_seq_one_letter_code
_entity_poly.pdbx_strand_id
1 'polypeptide(L)'
;MISHSTAVDWSGFCREVAFDALMDVRRKLGGPGKIVEIDESKFGKRKYNKGHYVEGAWVFGGIERESGEIFMEVVEDRTKATLLPLIDKWIEKGTTIYSDQWSSYRTLSLRGYTHMTVNHKNYFKDPETGVHTNSIESIWSHAKASVTERGRKAEFLGGYLARYILARRAAAKNQDPMILFFHYARTLLKSKPPVDIEVSEKEGKHNPGDEGAAGGSGVSFTLG
;
A
#
# COMPACT_ATOMS: atom_id res chain seq x y z
N MET A 1 -14.00 12.88 -26.47
CA MET A 1 -14.41 12.83 -25.05
C MET A 1 -14.04 11.43 -24.55
N ILE A 2 -13.25 11.31 -23.48
CA ILE A 2 -12.89 9.99 -22.93
C ILE A 2 -14.14 9.41 -22.25
N SER A 3 -14.43 8.13 -22.45
CA SER A 3 -15.60 7.50 -21.82
C SER A 3 -15.40 7.37 -20.30
N HIS A 4 -16.49 7.33 -19.54
CA HIS A 4 -16.41 7.15 -18.09
C HIS A 4 -15.70 5.84 -17.71
N SER A 5 -15.99 4.74 -18.40
CA SER A 5 -15.33 3.45 -18.17
C SER A 5 -13.83 3.55 -18.45
N THR A 6 -13.42 4.14 -19.57
CA THR A 6 -12.00 4.34 -19.89
C THR A 6 -11.28 5.16 -18.83
N ALA A 7 -11.92 6.20 -18.27
CA ALA A 7 -11.32 7.00 -17.20
C ALA A 7 -11.17 6.21 -15.88
N VAL A 8 -12.14 5.35 -15.57
CA VAL A 8 -12.10 4.47 -14.38
C VAL A 8 -11.01 3.41 -14.54
N ASP A 9 -10.91 2.77 -15.70
CA ASP A 9 -9.91 1.74 -16.00
C ASP A 9 -8.49 2.33 -15.92
N TRP A 10 -8.28 3.49 -16.54
CA TRP A 10 -7.03 4.23 -16.45
C TRP A 10 -6.66 4.56 -15.00
N SER A 11 -7.64 5.00 -14.19
CA SER A 11 -7.42 5.26 -12.77
C SER A 11 -7.06 4.00 -11.99
N GLY A 12 -7.62 2.84 -12.35
CA GLY A 12 -7.26 1.52 -11.82
C GLY A 12 -5.81 1.19 -12.12
N PHE A 13 -5.44 1.22 -13.41
CA PHE A 13 -4.09 0.97 -13.86
C PHE A 13 -3.05 1.86 -13.16
N CYS A 14 -3.30 3.17 -13.04
CA CYS A 14 -2.40 4.08 -12.32
C CYS A 14 -2.20 3.68 -10.85
N ARG A 15 -3.22 3.13 -10.18
CA ARG A 15 -3.08 2.66 -8.79
C ARG A 15 -2.23 1.40 -8.71
N GLU A 16 -2.38 0.48 -9.67
CA GLU A 16 -1.57 -0.75 -9.75
C GLU A 16 -0.10 -0.41 -10.01
N VAL A 17 0.18 0.47 -10.98
CA VAL A 17 1.56 0.93 -11.26
C VAL A 17 2.15 1.64 -10.03
N ALA A 18 1.37 2.46 -9.33
CA ALA A 18 1.83 3.11 -8.11
C ALA A 18 2.15 2.09 -7.00
N PHE A 19 1.33 1.05 -6.86
CA PHE A 19 1.56 -0.03 -5.90
C PHE A 19 2.84 -0.79 -6.22
N ASP A 20 2.98 -1.28 -7.45
CA ASP A 20 4.16 -1.99 -7.92
C ASP A 20 5.43 -1.16 -7.72
N ALA A 21 5.40 0.10 -8.15
CA ALA A 21 6.57 0.96 -8.05
C ALA A 21 6.96 1.24 -6.59
N LEU A 22 5.99 1.41 -5.69
CA LEU A 22 6.26 1.59 -4.26
C LEU A 22 6.83 0.32 -3.62
N MET A 23 6.38 -0.86 -4.04
CA MET A 23 6.89 -2.14 -3.54
C MET A 23 8.29 -2.47 -4.08
N ASP A 24 8.59 -2.09 -5.32
CA ASP A 24 9.88 -2.37 -5.96
C ASP A 24 10.98 -1.44 -5.44
N VAL A 25 10.71 -0.14 -5.35
CA VAL A 25 11.72 0.84 -4.90
C VAL A 25 11.70 1.07 -3.38
N ARG A 26 11.01 0.19 -2.64
CA ARG A 26 10.87 0.31 -1.19
C ARG A 26 12.24 0.33 -0.52
N ARG A 27 12.35 1.20 0.47
CA ARG A 27 13.48 1.23 1.40
C ARG A 27 13.00 0.82 2.77
N LYS A 28 13.86 0.17 3.52
CA LYS A 28 13.58 -0.09 4.93
C LYS A 28 13.56 1.23 5.70
N LEU A 29 12.63 1.34 6.64
CA LEU A 29 12.52 2.46 7.57
C LEU A 29 13.42 2.22 8.78
N GLY A 30 13.78 3.31 9.45
CA GLY A 30 14.53 3.27 10.70
C GLY A 30 16.03 3.05 10.52
N GLY A 31 16.61 2.30 11.45
CA GLY A 31 18.04 2.08 11.64
C GLY A 31 18.48 2.42 13.06
N PRO A 32 19.77 2.24 13.39
CA PRO A 32 20.32 2.60 14.70
C PRO A 32 20.00 4.05 15.09
N GLY A 33 19.39 4.23 16.26
CA GLY A 33 19.00 5.55 16.78
C GLY A 33 17.72 6.15 16.19
N LYS A 34 17.00 5.41 15.33
CA LYS A 34 15.71 5.82 14.77
C LYS A 34 14.54 5.14 15.47
N ILE A 35 13.37 5.79 15.44
CA ILE A 35 12.14 5.26 16.02
C ILE A 35 11.10 5.02 14.93
N VAL A 36 10.57 3.80 14.88
CA VAL A 36 9.45 3.44 14.01
C VAL A 36 8.26 3.01 14.87
N GLU A 37 7.13 3.71 14.73
CA GLU A 37 5.85 3.26 15.29
C GLU A 37 5.22 2.25 14.34
N ILE A 38 4.69 1.15 14.86
CA ILE A 38 3.95 0.13 14.09
C ILE A 38 2.60 -0.15 14.75
N ASP A 39 1.60 -0.47 13.92
CA ASP A 39 0.25 -0.83 14.36
C ASP A 39 -0.53 -1.60 13.28
N GLU A 40 -1.63 -2.25 13.65
CA GLU A 40 -2.57 -2.88 12.74
C GLU A 40 -3.93 -2.17 12.74
N SER A 41 -4.48 -1.92 11.55
CA SER A 41 -5.80 -1.31 11.41
C SER A 41 -6.69 -2.06 10.45
N LYS A 42 -7.95 -2.31 10.86
CA LYS A 42 -8.96 -2.89 9.96
C LYS A 42 -9.66 -1.79 9.14
N PHE A 43 -9.66 -1.95 7.82
CA PHE A 43 -10.39 -1.13 6.86
C PHE A 43 -11.70 -1.84 6.48
N GLY A 44 -12.86 -1.24 6.76
CA GLY A 44 -14.18 -1.82 6.42
C GLY A 44 -15.05 -2.22 7.60
N LYS A 45 -14.72 -1.81 8.84
CA LYS A 45 -15.58 -2.06 10.00
C LYS A 45 -16.82 -1.16 9.98
N ARG A 46 -18.01 -1.74 10.12
CA ARG A 46 -19.24 -0.99 10.43
C ARG A 46 -19.09 -0.28 11.77
N LYS A 47 -19.29 1.05 11.80
CA LYS A 47 -19.48 1.78 13.06
C LYS A 47 -20.96 1.66 13.44
N TYR A 48 -21.26 1.12 14.61
CA TYR A 48 -22.63 0.97 15.13
C TYR A 48 -23.60 0.12 14.27
N ASN A 49 -23.09 -0.87 13.52
CA ASN A 49 -23.90 -1.70 12.60
C ASN A 49 -24.69 -0.94 11.51
N LYS A 50 -24.41 0.35 11.30
CA LYS A 50 -25.02 1.15 10.23
C LYS A 50 -24.10 1.19 9.00
N GLY A 51 -24.69 1.23 7.80
CA GLY A 51 -23.97 1.30 6.52
C GLY A 51 -23.82 -0.03 5.78
N HIS A 52 -23.20 0.01 4.59
CA HIS A 52 -22.97 -1.19 3.79
C HIS A 52 -21.98 -2.13 4.48
N TYR A 53 -22.22 -3.44 4.38
CA TYR A 53 -21.26 -4.42 4.91
C TYR A 53 -20.11 -4.57 3.91
N VAL A 54 -18.90 -4.46 4.42
CA VAL A 54 -17.68 -4.88 3.71
C VAL A 54 -16.94 -5.79 4.69
N GLU A 55 -16.53 -6.97 4.24
CA GLU A 55 -15.76 -7.93 5.05
C GLU A 55 -14.53 -7.26 5.71
N GLY A 56 -13.93 -6.36 4.94
CA GLY A 56 -12.87 -5.46 5.33
C GLY A 56 -11.52 -6.17 5.43
N ALA A 57 -10.44 -5.45 5.15
CA ALA A 57 -9.08 -6.00 5.16
C ALA A 57 -8.29 -5.48 6.37
N TRP A 58 -7.38 -6.31 6.88
CA TRP A 58 -6.37 -5.86 7.82
C TRP A 58 -5.22 -5.19 7.07
N VAL A 59 -4.68 -4.13 7.66
CA VAL A 59 -3.51 -3.44 7.15
C VAL A 59 -2.52 -3.33 8.28
N PHE A 60 -1.30 -3.80 8.04
CA PHE A 60 -0.16 -3.55 8.89
C PHE A 60 0.59 -2.32 8.38
N GLY A 61 0.95 -1.41 9.26
CA GLY A 61 1.65 -0.20 8.84
C GLY A 61 2.60 0.32 9.89
N GLY A 62 3.43 1.25 9.46
CA GLY A 62 4.34 1.94 10.36
C GLY A 62 4.78 3.30 9.82
N ILE A 63 5.28 4.13 10.74
CA ILE A 63 5.80 5.47 10.48
C ILE A 63 7.14 5.65 11.20
N GLU A 64 8.15 6.10 10.47
CA GLU A 64 9.38 6.59 11.09
C GLU A 64 9.14 8.01 11.60
N ARG A 65 9.40 8.25 12.90
CA ARG A 65 9.06 9.53 13.54
C ARG A 65 9.85 10.69 12.98
N GLU A 66 11.12 10.47 12.65
CA GLU A 66 12.05 11.51 12.23
C GLU A 66 11.80 11.95 10.79
N SER A 67 11.57 11.00 9.88
CA SER A 67 11.37 11.27 8.45
C SER A 67 9.91 11.48 8.07
N GLY A 68 8.97 10.93 8.87
CA GLY A 68 7.55 10.89 8.53
C GLY A 68 7.19 9.95 7.37
N GLU A 69 8.16 9.17 6.89
CA GLU A 69 7.98 8.11 5.90
C GLU A 69 7.15 6.97 6.49
N ILE A 70 6.31 6.37 5.65
CA ILE A 70 5.35 5.34 6.06
C ILE A 70 5.40 4.12 5.14
N PHE A 71 4.96 2.98 5.67
CA PHE A 71 4.52 1.84 4.88
C PHE A 71 3.12 1.40 5.32
N MET A 72 2.37 0.81 4.39
CA MET A 72 1.06 0.21 4.66
C MET A 72 0.92 -1.02 3.75
N GLU A 73 0.79 -2.20 4.36
CA GLU A 73 0.67 -3.47 3.66
C GLU A 73 -0.62 -4.17 4.07
N VAL A 74 -1.42 -4.58 3.08
CA VAL A 74 -2.64 -5.36 3.29
C VAL A 74 -2.23 -6.77 3.70
N VAL A 75 -2.84 -7.28 4.77
CA VAL A 75 -2.54 -8.60 5.33
C VAL A 75 -3.82 -9.41 5.52
N GLU A 76 -3.71 -10.72 5.38
CA GLU A 76 -4.84 -11.64 5.60
C GLU A 76 -5.20 -11.72 7.09
N ASP A 77 -4.17 -11.77 7.94
CA ASP A 77 -4.32 -11.83 9.39
C ASP A 77 -3.25 -11.00 10.12
N ARG A 78 -3.45 -10.89 11.43
CA ARG A 78 -2.54 -10.23 12.37
C ARG A 78 -1.82 -11.25 13.24
N THR A 79 -1.48 -12.42 12.71
CA THR A 79 -0.75 -13.41 13.48
C THR A 79 0.73 -13.03 13.56
N LYS A 80 1.41 -13.56 14.58
CA LYS A 80 2.86 -13.37 14.73
C LYS A 80 3.65 -13.88 13.50
N ALA A 81 3.18 -14.98 12.90
CA ALA A 81 3.78 -15.58 11.72
C ALA A 81 3.70 -14.67 10.50
N THR A 82 2.63 -13.89 10.38
CA THR A 82 2.45 -12.88 9.32
C THR A 82 3.24 -11.60 9.59
N LEU A 83 3.18 -11.07 10.82
CA LEU A 83 3.70 -9.73 11.12
C LEU A 83 5.23 -9.68 11.31
N LEU A 84 5.86 -10.73 11.86
CA LEU A 84 7.32 -10.71 12.06
C LEU A 84 8.14 -10.67 10.76
N PRO A 85 7.80 -11.44 9.71
CA PRO A 85 8.44 -11.28 8.40
C PRO A 85 8.22 -9.88 7.81
N LEU A 86 7.04 -9.28 8.00
CA LEU A 86 6.75 -7.94 7.51
C LEU A 86 7.58 -6.86 8.23
N ILE A 87 7.79 -7.01 9.53
CA ILE A 87 8.71 -6.13 10.28
C ILE A 87 10.12 -6.21 9.70
N ASP A 88 10.64 -7.42 9.46
CA ASP A 88 11.97 -7.59 8.85
C ASP A 88 12.04 -7.09 7.41
N LYS A 89 10.91 -7.18 6.69
CA LYS A 89 10.74 -6.69 5.33
C LYS A 89 10.81 -5.16 5.26
N TRP A 90 10.23 -4.45 6.23
CA TRP A 90 10.05 -2.99 6.20
C TRP A 90 10.96 -2.20 7.12
N ILE A 91 11.52 -2.81 8.16
CA ILE A 91 12.24 -2.10 9.23
C ILE A 91 13.68 -2.60 9.32
N GLU A 92 14.61 -1.66 9.30
CA GLU A 92 16.04 -1.91 9.40
C GLU A 92 16.43 -2.38 10.81
N LYS A 93 17.43 -3.27 10.90
CA LYS A 93 17.91 -3.76 12.20
C LYS A 93 18.54 -2.62 13.02
N GLY A 94 18.50 -2.74 14.34
CA GLY A 94 18.92 -1.70 15.28
C GLY A 94 17.90 -0.58 15.50
N THR A 95 16.74 -0.64 14.84
CA THR A 95 15.63 0.31 15.07
C THR A 95 14.99 0.11 16.44
N THR A 96 14.58 1.22 17.05
CA THR A 96 13.65 1.20 18.18
C THR A 96 12.21 1.19 17.67
N ILE A 97 11.48 0.10 17.92
CA ILE A 97 10.10 -0.09 17.52
C ILE A 97 9.16 0.30 18.66
N TYR A 98 8.21 1.18 18.37
CA TYR A 98 7.12 1.55 19.27
C TYR A 98 5.84 0.86 18.82
N SER A 99 5.18 0.12 19.72
CA SER A 99 3.88 -0.51 19.43
C SER A 99 3.04 -0.61 20.70
N ASP A 100 1.79 -1.04 20.55
CA ASP A 100 0.96 -1.46 21.68
C ASP A 100 1.53 -2.72 22.36
N GLN A 101 1.03 -3.04 23.56
CA GLN A 101 1.41 -4.23 24.36
C GLN A 101 0.97 -5.57 23.77
N TRP A 102 1.29 -5.83 22.50
CA TRP A 102 1.01 -7.13 21.90
C TRP A 102 2.09 -8.15 22.27
N SER A 103 1.66 -9.24 22.92
CA SER A 103 2.55 -10.28 23.48
C SER A 103 3.46 -10.93 22.44
N SER A 104 3.05 -10.93 21.17
CA SER A 104 3.80 -11.46 20.04
C SER A 104 5.12 -10.73 19.77
N TYR A 105 5.22 -9.46 20.18
CA TYR A 105 6.39 -8.60 19.94
C TYR A 105 7.54 -8.82 20.93
N ARG A 106 7.36 -9.67 21.95
CA ARG A 106 8.45 -10.02 22.90
C ARG A 106 9.70 -10.59 22.23
N THR A 107 9.58 -11.14 21.02
CA THR A 107 10.72 -11.67 20.27
C THR A 107 11.42 -10.65 19.38
N LEU A 108 11.00 -9.38 19.35
CA LEU A 108 11.64 -8.34 18.56
C LEU A 108 13.10 -8.08 19.01
N SER A 109 13.36 -8.14 20.31
CA SER A 109 14.72 -8.03 20.87
C SER A 109 15.67 -9.09 20.32
N LEU A 110 15.19 -10.34 20.20
CA LEU A 110 15.96 -11.44 19.61
C LEU A 110 16.20 -11.30 18.11
N ARG A 111 15.44 -10.41 17.45
CA ARG A 111 15.53 -10.15 16.01
C ARG A 111 16.33 -8.89 15.70
N GLY A 112 17.00 -8.29 16.69
CA GLY A 112 17.85 -7.12 16.51
C GLY A 112 17.09 -5.79 16.53
N TYR A 113 15.96 -5.71 17.23
CA TYR A 113 15.22 -4.46 17.44
C TYR A 113 15.13 -4.12 18.92
N THR A 114 15.11 -2.84 19.26
CA THR A 114 14.72 -2.41 20.62
C THR A 114 13.21 -2.24 20.62
N HIS A 115 12.49 -2.91 21.51
CA HIS A 115 11.02 -2.81 21.57
C HIS A 115 10.58 -2.01 22.79
N MET A 116 9.79 -0.96 22.54
CA MET A 116 9.13 -0.18 23.58
C MET A 116 7.61 -0.28 23.39
N THR A 117 6.89 -0.47 24.49
CA THR A 117 5.44 -0.63 24.46
C THR A 117 4.72 0.50 25.17
N VAL A 118 3.56 0.90 24.65
CA VAL A 118 2.64 1.80 25.34
C VAL A 118 1.47 1.00 25.90
N ASN A 119 1.11 1.26 27.16
CA ASN A 119 -0.10 0.69 27.75
C ASN A 119 -1.31 1.61 27.51
N HIS A 120 -1.98 1.46 26.37
CA HIS A 120 -3.17 2.24 26.00
C HIS A 120 -4.39 2.00 26.92
N LYS A 121 -4.38 1.00 27.81
CA LYS A 121 -5.44 0.85 28.82
C LYS A 121 -5.33 1.86 29.93
N ASN A 122 -4.11 2.31 30.24
CA ASN A 122 -3.84 3.13 31.41
C ASN A 122 -3.41 4.55 31.04
N TYR A 123 -2.75 4.77 29.90
CA TYR A 123 -2.18 6.07 29.55
C TYR A 123 -2.17 6.36 28.04
N PHE A 124 -2.42 7.62 27.66
CA PHE A 124 -2.26 8.13 26.28
C PHE A 124 -0.79 8.34 25.88
N LYS A 125 0.08 8.45 26.88
CA LYS A 125 1.54 8.55 26.78
C LYS A 125 2.07 7.86 28.01
N ASP A 126 3.01 6.94 27.84
CA ASP A 126 3.63 6.27 28.98
C ASP A 126 4.32 7.34 29.87
N PRO A 127 3.94 7.48 31.15
CA PRO A 127 4.39 8.58 31.99
C PRO A 127 5.87 8.45 32.40
N GLU A 128 6.43 7.24 32.37
CA GLU A 128 7.83 7.00 32.75
C GLU A 128 8.77 7.07 31.53
N THR A 129 8.35 6.48 30.41
CA THR A 129 9.19 6.36 29.20
C THR A 129 8.86 7.41 28.14
N GLY A 130 7.71 8.08 28.25
CA GLY A 130 7.24 9.09 27.31
C GLY A 130 6.77 8.55 25.95
N VAL A 131 6.70 7.23 25.79
CA VAL A 131 6.34 6.54 24.54
C VAL A 131 4.85 6.76 24.22
N HIS A 132 4.52 6.97 22.94
CA HIS A 132 3.15 7.02 22.42
C HIS A 132 3.12 6.51 20.97
N THR A 133 1.94 6.20 20.43
CA THR A 133 1.73 5.76 19.03
C THR A 133 0.78 6.69 18.27
N ASN A 134 0.60 7.92 18.78
CA ASN A 134 -0.32 8.91 18.21
C ASN A 134 -0.06 9.24 16.73
N SER A 135 1.18 9.11 16.27
CA SER A 135 1.52 9.42 14.87
C SER A 135 0.93 8.37 13.94
N ILE A 136 1.10 7.07 14.26
CA ILE A 136 0.49 6.00 13.44
C ILE A 136 -1.05 6.01 13.54
N GLU A 137 -1.63 6.32 14.71
CA GLU A 137 -3.09 6.48 14.87
C GLU A 137 -3.66 7.59 13.97
N SER A 138 -3.00 8.74 13.93
CA SER A 138 -3.38 9.86 13.07
C SER A 138 -3.31 9.47 11.58
N ILE A 139 -2.24 8.76 11.21
CA ILE A 139 -2.04 8.25 9.85
C ILE A 139 -3.18 7.32 9.43
N TRP A 140 -3.66 6.45 10.33
CA TRP A 140 -4.82 5.60 10.05
C TRP A 140 -6.09 6.38 9.78
N SER A 141 -6.34 7.45 10.52
CA SER A 141 -7.51 8.33 10.32
C SER A 141 -7.49 8.92 8.90
N HIS A 142 -6.36 9.51 8.50
CA HIS A 142 -6.20 10.12 7.18
C HIS A 142 -6.25 9.08 6.04
N ALA A 143 -5.61 7.93 6.22
CA ALA A 143 -5.65 6.86 5.23
C ALA A 143 -7.08 6.36 5.01
N LYS A 144 -7.84 6.09 6.09
CA LYS A 144 -9.24 5.62 5.99
C LYS A 144 -10.16 6.65 5.34
N ALA A 145 -9.92 7.95 5.55
CA ALA A 145 -10.65 9.02 4.89
C ALA A 145 -10.35 9.09 3.38
N SER A 146 -9.14 8.70 2.96
CA SER A 146 -8.73 8.69 1.55
C SER A 146 -9.28 7.53 0.72
N VAL A 147 -9.87 6.52 1.37
CA VAL A 147 -10.40 5.30 0.73
C VAL A 147 -11.92 5.25 0.88
N THR A 148 -12.62 5.18 -0.26
CA THR A 148 -14.08 5.03 -0.29
C THR A 148 -14.51 3.70 0.33
N GLU A 149 -15.77 3.59 0.78
CA GLU A 149 -16.26 2.36 1.40
C GLU A 149 -16.11 1.13 0.49
N ARG A 150 -16.37 1.28 -0.82
CA ARG A 150 -16.21 0.21 -1.82
C ARG A 150 -14.75 -0.14 -2.11
N GLY A 151 -13.82 0.81 -1.92
CA GLY A 151 -12.38 0.59 -2.10
C GLY A 151 -11.70 -0.12 -0.92
N ARG A 152 -12.44 -0.50 0.13
CA ARG A 152 -11.92 -1.18 1.33
C ARG A 152 -11.90 -2.71 1.23
N LYS A 153 -12.24 -3.27 0.07
CA LYS A 153 -12.01 -4.68 -0.23
C LYS A 153 -10.52 -4.95 -0.39
N ALA A 154 -10.05 -6.10 0.07
CA ALA A 154 -8.62 -6.46 0.05
C ALA A 154 -7.99 -6.32 -1.34
N GLU A 155 -8.71 -6.79 -2.38
CA GLU A 155 -8.30 -6.77 -3.79
C GLU A 155 -7.91 -5.36 -4.31
N PHE A 156 -8.57 -4.30 -3.84
CA PHE A 156 -8.32 -2.93 -4.34
C PHE A 156 -7.56 -2.06 -3.34
N LEU A 157 -7.57 -2.44 -2.06
CA LEU A 157 -7.08 -1.59 -0.99
C LEU A 157 -5.60 -1.25 -1.16
N GLY A 158 -4.77 -2.19 -1.62
CA GLY A 158 -3.35 -1.98 -1.87
C GLY A 158 -3.08 -0.77 -2.79
N GLY A 159 -3.77 -0.71 -3.93
CA GLY A 159 -3.64 0.41 -4.87
C GLY A 159 -4.13 1.75 -4.32
N TYR A 160 -5.18 1.74 -3.49
CA TYR A 160 -5.65 2.96 -2.83
C TYR A 160 -4.65 3.47 -1.77
N LEU A 161 -4.05 2.57 -0.99
CA LEU A 161 -3.01 2.89 -0.02
C LEU A 161 -1.74 3.39 -0.72
N ALA A 162 -1.35 2.77 -1.84
CA ALA A 162 -0.25 3.23 -2.66
C ALA A 162 -0.43 4.69 -3.13
N ARG A 163 -1.62 5.02 -3.65
CA ARG A 163 -1.96 6.40 -4.01
C ARG A 163 -1.86 7.35 -2.82
N TYR A 164 -2.33 6.93 -1.65
CA TYR A 164 -2.25 7.72 -0.41
C TYR A 164 -0.79 8.00 0.00
N ILE A 165 0.07 6.97 0.01
CA ILE A 165 1.50 7.09 0.32
C ILE A 165 2.18 8.05 -0.67
N LEU A 166 1.90 7.90 -1.97
CA LEU A 166 2.47 8.74 -3.02
C LEU A 166 2.07 10.21 -2.85
N ALA A 167 0.78 10.48 -2.60
CA ALA A 167 0.29 11.83 -2.37
C ALA A 167 0.95 12.47 -1.13
N ARG A 168 1.15 11.70 -0.05
CA ARG A 168 1.86 12.16 1.15
C ARG A 168 3.31 12.51 0.86
N ARG A 169 4.03 11.65 0.12
CA ARG A 169 5.42 11.90 -0.28
C ARG A 169 5.56 13.13 -1.17
N ALA A 170 4.62 13.30 -2.11
CA ALA A 170 4.58 14.47 -2.98
C ALA A 170 4.38 15.76 -2.17
N ALA A 171 3.42 15.76 -1.24
CA ALA A 171 3.18 16.89 -0.34
C ALA A 171 4.41 17.24 0.52
N ALA A 172 5.08 16.23 1.10
CA ALA A 172 6.29 16.43 1.90
C ALA A 172 7.46 17.03 1.09
N LYS A 173 7.51 16.76 -0.22
CA LYS A 173 8.52 17.31 -1.14
C LYS A 173 8.08 18.59 -1.83
N ASN A 174 6.87 19.10 -1.54
CA ASN A 174 6.23 20.19 -2.28
C ASN A 174 6.23 19.95 -3.81
N GLN A 175 5.91 18.71 -4.21
CA GLN A 175 5.88 18.25 -5.59
C GLN A 175 4.48 17.86 -6.04
N ASP A 176 4.25 17.91 -7.35
CA ASP A 176 3.03 17.38 -7.95
C ASP A 176 3.00 15.84 -7.84
N PRO A 177 1.91 15.23 -7.32
CA PRO A 177 1.79 13.78 -7.19
C PRO A 177 1.89 13.01 -8.50
N MET A 178 1.46 13.58 -9.62
CA MET A 178 1.57 12.97 -10.94
C MET A 178 3.01 12.98 -11.44
N ILE A 179 3.77 14.05 -11.18
CA ILE A 179 5.21 14.07 -11.48
C ILE A 179 5.92 12.98 -10.69
N LEU A 180 5.60 12.85 -9.40
CA LEU A 180 6.16 11.80 -8.58
C LEU A 180 5.76 10.42 -9.11
N PHE A 181 4.49 10.20 -9.45
CA PHE A 181 4.01 8.96 -10.07
C PHE A 181 4.85 8.56 -11.29
N PHE A 182 5.05 9.47 -12.25
CA PHE A 182 5.83 9.16 -13.45
C PHE A 182 7.30 8.84 -13.15
N HIS A 183 7.88 9.46 -12.12
CA HIS A 183 9.21 9.12 -11.67
C HIS A 183 9.26 7.67 -11.16
N TYR A 184 8.32 7.27 -10.30
CA TYR A 184 8.21 5.91 -9.78
C TYR A 184 7.94 4.89 -10.90
N ALA A 185 7.01 5.19 -11.80
CA ALA A 185 6.70 4.34 -12.95
C ALA A 185 7.92 4.14 -13.86
N ARG A 186 8.68 5.22 -14.13
CA ARG A 186 9.92 5.13 -14.90
C ARG A 186 10.96 4.24 -14.22
N THR A 187 11.11 4.34 -12.91
CA THR A 187 12.06 3.49 -12.17
C THR A 187 11.65 2.02 -12.22
N LEU A 188 10.36 1.72 -12.05
CA LEU A 188 9.80 0.37 -12.17
C LEU A 188 10.03 -0.23 -13.57
N LEU A 189 9.85 0.57 -14.63
CA LEU A 189 10.10 0.11 -16.00
C LEU A 189 11.58 -0.17 -16.29
N LYS A 190 12.50 0.47 -15.57
CA LYS A 190 13.93 0.24 -15.70
C LYS A 190 14.43 -0.96 -14.89
N SER A 191 13.75 -1.31 -13.80
CA SER A 191 14.12 -2.44 -12.96
C SER A 191 13.61 -3.78 -13.51
N LYS A 192 12.50 -3.79 -14.24
CA LYS A 192 11.99 -4.99 -14.90
C LYS A 192 12.76 -5.28 -16.22
N PRO A 193 13.15 -6.54 -16.50
CA PRO A 193 13.75 -6.89 -17.79
C PRO A 193 12.76 -6.60 -18.93
N PRO A 194 13.25 -6.36 -20.17
CA PRO A 194 12.37 -6.20 -21.32
C PRO A 194 11.43 -7.40 -21.40
N VAL A 195 10.12 -7.13 -21.46
CA VAL A 195 9.15 -8.16 -21.79
C VAL A 195 9.22 -8.31 -23.29
N ASP A 196 9.61 -9.50 -23.77
CA ASP A 196 9.49 -9.84 -25.18
C ASP A 196 8.00 -9.91 -25.49
N ILE A 197 7.47 -8.84 -26.10
CA ILE A 197 6.12 -8.83 -26.62
C ILE A 197 6.18 -9.66 -27.91
N GLU A 198 5.74 -10.91 -27.86
CA GLU A 198 5.41 -11.67 -29.06
C GLU A 198 4.22 -10.95 -29.75
N VAL A 199 4.56 -10.00 -30.62
CA VAL A 199 3.58 -9.44 -31.55
C VAL A 199 3.27 -10.55 -32.54
N SER A 200 2.20 -11.31 -32.29
CA SER A 200 1.68 -12.20 -33.32
C SER A 200 1.19 -11.33 -34.48
N GLU A 201 2.01 -11.19 -35.51
CA GLU A 201 1.55 -10.69 -36.80
C GLU A 201 0.48 -11.67 -37.28
N LYS A 202 -0.79 -11.30 -37.12
CA LYS A 202 -1.83 -11.92 -37.94
C LYS A 202 -1.57 -11.43 -39.36
N GLU A 203 -0.86 -12.23 -40.15
CA GLU A 203 -0.85 -12.11 -41.61
C GLU A 203 -2.31 -12.13 -42.08
N GLY A 204 -2.86 -10.94 -42.32
CA GLY A 204 -4.10 -10.78 -43.04
C GLY A 204 -3.86 -11.19 -44.48
N LYS A 205 -4.11 -12.46 -44.82
CA LYS A 205 -4.34 -12.85 -46.21
C LYS A 205 -5.58 -12.09 -46.70
N HIS A 206 -5.33 -10.98 -47.39
CA HIS A 206 -6.33 -10.26 -48.16
C HIS A 206 -6.76 -11.15 -49.33
N ASN A 207 -7.88 -11.86 -49.18
CA ASN A 207 -8.62 -12.39 -50.32
C ASN A 207 -9.47 -11.23 -50.90
N PRO A 208 -9.31 -10.88 -52.19
CA PRO A 208 -10.14 -9.87 -52.81
C PRO A 208 -11.49 -10.50 -53.15
N GLY A 209 -12.49 -10.27 -52.30
CA GLY A 209 -13.86 -10.73 -52.56
C GLY A 209 -14.71 -10.78 -51.30
N ASP A 210 -15.13 -9.62 -50.80
CA ASP A 210 -16.54 -9.34 -50.49
C ASP A 210 -16.66 -7.97 -49.81
N GLU A 211 -17.41 -7.09 -50.44
CA GLU A 211 -17.85 -5.81 -49.89
C GLU A 211 -18.98 -6.06 -48.87
N GLY A 212 -18.89 -5.50 -47.65
CA GLY A 212 -20.08 -5.36 -46.79
C GLY A 212 -19.86 -5.28 -45.27
N ALA A 213 -20.10 -4.09 -44.72
CA ALA A 213 -20.63 -3.80 -43.38
C ALA A 213 -19.75 -4.00 -42.10
N ALA A 214 -19.16 -2.88 -41.67
CA ALA A 214 -19.17 -2.33 -40.30
C ALA A 214 -19.06 -3.25 -39.05
N GLY A 215 -17.83 -3.32 -38.49
CA GLY A 215 -17.48 -2.64 -37.24
C GLY A 215 -17.96 -3.19 -35.89
N GLY A 216 -17.04 -3.84 -35.16
CA GLY A 216 -17.01 -3.82 -33.68
C GLY A 216 -16.69 -5.15 -33.01
N SER A 217 -15.42 -5.56 -32.95
CA SER A 217 -14.99 -6.72 -32.14
C SER A 217 -14.27 -6.27 -30.86
N GLY A 218 -14.86 -6.66 -29.72
CA GLY A 218 -14.27 -6.55 -28.39
C GLY A 218 -13.11 -7.54 -28.20
N VAL A 219 -12.14 -7.15 -27.39
CA VAL A 219 -11.02 -8.00 -26.99
C VAL A 219 -11.41 -8.72 -25.69
N SER A 220 -11.42 -10.05 -25.75
CA SER A 220 -11.54 -10.94 -24.59
C SER A 220 -10.14 -11.38 -24.16
N PHE A 221 -9.85 -11.33 -22.86
CA PHE A 221 -8.63 -11.88 -22.27
C PHE A 221 -8.99 -13.08 -21.40
N THR A 222 -8.27 -14.18 -21.59
CA THR A 222 -8.23 -15.32 -20.67
C THR A 222 -6.77 -15.51 -20.24
N LEU A 223 -6.53 -15.61 -18.93
CA LEU A 223 -5.22 -15.93 -18.36
C LEU A 223 -5.13 -17.45 -18.17
N GLY A 224 -4.05 -18.05 -18.65
CA GLY A 224 -3.55 -19.38 -18.25
C GLY A 224 -2.39 -19.23 -17.28
#